data_AF-A0A3C0DJF5-F1
#
_entry.id   AF-A0A3C0DJF5-F1
#
_cell.length_a   1.000
_cell.length_b   1.000
_cell.length_c   1.000
_cell.angle_alpha   90.00
_cell.angle_beta   90.00
_cell.angle_gamma   90.00
#
_symmetry.space_group_name_H-M   'P 1'
#
loop_
_entity.id
_entity.type
_entity.pdbx_description
1 polymer ?
#
loop_
_entity_poly.entity_id
_entity_poly.type
_entity_poly.pdbx_seq_one_letter_code
_entity_poly.pdbx_strand_id
1 'polypeptide(L)'
;MPESMKLIQTSIHDQHRVWLMPWRKCIVCCIHNTKLVKSDGLKRLKTVPVLVVSAAILLAVIIIGVGLGAVQIPATDIIKSIINYLRGFRGADQAGPWQTIIMQIRLPRVILAAMAGSALATGGVCFQAVLRNPLADPFVIGVSAGAGLGAALGIALSEWLGSTGIALLPVFSFLGALLATALVYGLSLKNRRVDVGRLLLAGVAVSSFLTALMSMLIVWR
;
A
#
# COMPACT_ATOMS: atom_id res chain seq x y z
N MET A 1 -14.24 -26.63 -38.94
CA MET A 1 -13.91 -25.63 -37.90
C MET A 1 -13.72 -26.35 -36.58
N PRO A 2 -12.55 -26.25 -35.92
CA PRO A 2 -12.19 -27.08 -34.77
C PRO A 2 -12.96 -26.68 -33.49
N GLU A 3 -13.32 -27.67 -32.66
CA GLU A 3 -14.12 -27.53 -31.43
C GLU A 3 -13.55 -26.54 -30.40
N SER A 4 -12.24 -26.30 -30.41
CA SER A 4 -11.58 -25.36 -29.50
C SER A 4 -12.03 -23.90 -29.68
N MET A 5 -12.57 -23.55 -30.85
CA MET A 5 -13.01 -22.20 -31.16
C MET A 5 -14.43 -21.90 -30.62
N LYS A 6 -15.25 -22.93 -30.41
CA LYS A 6 -16.60 -22.78 -29.82
C LYS A 6 -16.56 -22.48 -28.32
N LEU A 7 -15.60 -23.06 -27.59
CA LEU A 7 -15.44 -22.85 -26.15
C LEU A 7 -15.00 -21.41 -25.79
N ILE A 8 -14.24 -20.76 -26.67
CA ILE A 8 -13.80 -19.38 -26.50
C ILE A 8 -14.97 -18.41 -26.76
N GLN A 9 -15.81 -18.69 -27.77
CA GLN A 9 -17.00 -17.88 -28.06
C GLN A 9 -18.06 -17.94 -26.96
N THR A 10 -18.25 -19.09 -26.30
CA THR A 10 -19.18 -19.21 -25.16
C THR A 10 -18.70 -18.47 -23.91
N SER A 11 -17.38 -18.34 -23.69
CA SER A 11 -16.83 -17.60 -22.55
C SER A 11 -16.98 -16.08 -22.72
N ILE A 12 -16.81 -15.57 -23.94
CA ILE A 12 -16.96 -14.15 -24.26
C ILE A 12 -18.44 -13.72 -24.23
N HIS A 13 -19.36 -14.61 -24.61
CA HIS A 13 -20.80 -14.29 -24.60
C HIS A 13 -21.42 -14.22 -23.20
N ASP A 14 -20.76 -14.76 -22.16
CA ASP A 14 -21.23 -14.71 -20.78
C ASP A 14 -20.72 -13.49 -20.01
N GLN A 15 -19.59 -12.89 -20.42
CA GLN A 15 -19.10 -11.63 -19.84
C GLN A 15 -20.07 -10.46 -20.05
N HIS A 16 -20.79 -10.41 -21.16
CA HIS A 16 -21.76 -9.34 -21.44
C HIS A 16 -23.05 -9.45 -20.62
N ARG A 17 -23.40 -10.63 -20.09
CA ARG A 17 -24.61 -10.80 -19.25
C ARG A 17 -24.41 -10.37 -17.80
N VAL A 18 -23.17 -10.24 -17.34
CA VAL A 18 -22.86 -9.72 -15.99
C VAL A 18 -23.19 -8.22 -15.88
N TRP A 19 -23.03 -7.46 -16.97
CA TRP A 19 -23.20 -6.00 -16.98
C TRP A 19 -24.66 -5.53 -17.10
N LEU A 20 -25.57 -6.37 -17.59
CA LEU A 20 -26.99 -6.03 -17.80
C LEU A 20 -27.91 -6.41 -16.63
N MET A 21 -27.36 -6.90 -15.52
CA MET A 21 -28.19 -7.30 -14.38
C MET A 21 -28.73 -6.06 -13.64
N PRO A 22 -30.07 -5.91 -13.48
CA PRO A 22 -30.65 -4.84 -12.69
C PRO A 22 -30.08 -4.87 -11.27
N TRP A 23 -29.73 -3.71 -10.72
CA TRP A 23 -29.00 -3.50 -9.45
C TRP A 23 -29.44 -4.40 -8.27
N ARG A 24 -30.71 -4.82 -8.25
CA ARG A 24 -31.25 -5.79 -7.29
C ARG A 24 -30.55 -7.16 -7.34
N LYS A 25 -30.15 -7.67 -8.51
CA LYS A 25 -29.46 -8.96 -8.66
C LYS A 25 -27.98 -8.91 -8.29
N CYS A 26 -27.28 -7.78 -8.48
CA CYS A 26 -25.90 -7.61 -8.00
C CYS A 26 -25.83 -7.48 -6.48
N ILE A 27 -26.79 -6.82 -5.84
CA ILE A 27 -26.91 -6.80 -4.38
C ILE A 27 -27.19 -8.21 -3.86
N VAL A 28 -28.10 -8.96 -4.51
CA VAL A 28 -28.33 -10.37 -4.16
C VAL A 28 -27.06 -11.19 -4.39
N CYS A 29 -26.28 -11.03 -5.46
CA CYS A 29 -25.04 -11.78 -5.64
C CYS A 29 -23.97 -11.45 -4.59
N CYS A 30 -23.86 -10.19 -4.17
CA CYS A 30 -22.93 -9.78 -3.11
C CYS A 30 -23.40 -10.27 -1.71
N ILE A 31 -24.71 -10.23 -1.44
CA ILE A 31 -25.34 -10.78 -0.21
C ILE A 31 -25.40 -12.33 -0.25
N HIS A 32 -25.42 -12.95 -1.42
CA HIS A 32 -25.35 -14.40 -1.58
C HIS A 32 -23.89 -14.87 -1.52
N ASN A 33 -22.93 -14.01 -1.83
CA ASN A 33 -21.51 -14.28 -1.60
C ASN A 33 -21.12 -14.15 -0.11
N THR A 34 -21.86 -13.40 0.71
CA THR A 34 -21.75 -13.54 2.17
C THR A 34 -22.37 -14.85 2.68
N LYS A 35 -23.33 -15.45 1.96
CA LYS A 35 -23.78 -16.83 2.24
C LYS A 35 -22.74 -17.89 1.88
N LEU A 36 -21.76 -17.58 1.01
CA LEU A 36 -20.61 -18.45 0.75
C LEU A 36 -19.56 -18.45 1.88
N VAL A 37 -19.66 -17.54 2.85
CA VAL A 37 -18.91 -17.60 4.11
C VAL A 37 -19.52 -18.63 5.06
N LYS A 38 -20.83 -18.91 4.97
CA LYS A 38 -21.57 -19.83 5.87
C LYS A 38 -21.30 -21.34 5.64
N SER A 39 -20.24 -21.68 4.90
CA SER A 39 -19.73 -23.05 4.70
C SER A 39 -18.40 -23.19 5.44
N ASP A 40 -18.42 -22.88 6.73
CA ASP A 40 -17.26 -22.53 7.56
C ASP A 40 -16.22 -23.65 7.80
N GLY A 41 -16.53 -24.91 7.46
CA GLY A 41 -15.62 -26.05 7.70
C GLY A 41 -14.57 -26.30 6.60
N LEU A 42 -14.99 -26.37 5.33
CA LEU A 42 -14.11 -26.83 4.23
C LEU A 42 -13.28 -25.71 3.58
N LYS A 43 -13.75 -24.45 3.63
CA LYS A 43 -13.03 -23.30 3.06
C LYS A 43 -11.90 -22.82 3.97
N ARG A 44 -12.03 -22.98 5.29
CA ARG A 44 -10.95 -22.72 6.27
C ARG A 44 -9.71 -23.54 5.94
N LEU A 45 -9.87 -24.81 5.54
CA LEU A 45 -8.76 -25.71 5.21
C LEU A 45 -7.93 -25.27 3.97
N LYS A 46 -8.53 -24.54 3.02
CA LYS A 46 -7.82 -24.03 1.82
C LYS A 46 -7.25 -22.62 2.01
N THR A 47 -7.78 -21.82 2.92
CA THR A 47 -7.25 -20.48 3.25
C THR A 47 -6.04 -20.55 4.19
N VAL A 48 -6.01 -21.51 5.11
CA VAL A 48 -4.87 -21.75 6.01
C VAL A 48 -3.54 -21.95 5.26
N PRO A 49 -3.43 -22.81 4.23
CA PRO A 49 -2.17 -22.97 3.50
C PRO A 49 -1.76 -21.69 2.76
N VAL A 50 -2.70 -20.90 2.23
CA VAL A 50 -2.39 -19.62 1.58
C VAL A 50 -1.82 -18.61 2.60
N LEU A 51 -2.37 -18.57 3.80
CA LEU A 51 -1.87 -17.71 4.89
C LEU A 51 -0.48 -18.17 5.37
N VAL A 52 -0.28 -19.48 5.54
CA VAL A 52 1.01 -20.04 5.97
C VAL A 52 2.09 -19.81 4.91
N VAL A 53 1.77 -20.02 3.64
CA VAL A 53 2.69 -19.79 2.53
C VAL A 53 3.04 -18.31 2.41
N SER A 54 2.07 -17.40 2.48
CA SER A 54 2.34 -15.96 2.41
C SER A 54 3.15 -15.45 3.61
N ALA A 55 2.89 -15.95 4.82
CA ALA A 55 3.71 -15.66 6.00
C ALA A 55 5.15 -16.20 5.87
N ALA A 56 5.31 -17.43 5.34
CA ALA A 56 6.62 -18.02 5.10
C ALA A 56 7.42 -17.24 4.04
N ILE A 57 6.77 -16.82 2.95
CA ILE A 57 7.38 -15.96 1.93
C ILE A 57 7.79 -14.62 2.54
N LEU A 58 6.94 -13.99 3.35
CA LEU A 58 7.25 -12.72 4.01
C LEU A 58 8.48 -12.85 4.92
N LEU A 59 8.57 -13.92 5.72
CA LEU A 59 9.74 -14.22 6.54
C LEU A 59 11.01 -14.43 5.69
N ALA A 60 10.91 -15.20 4.61
CA ALA A 60 12.03 -15.43 3.70
C ALA A 60 12.54 -14.11 3.08
N VAL A 61 11.63 -13.24 2.63
CA VAL A 61 11.96 -11.92 2.07
C VAL A 61 12.60 -11.01 3.10
N ILE A 62 12.17 -11.03 4.36
CA ILE A 62 12.82 -10.27 5.45
C ILE A 62 14.26 -10.74 5.65
N ILE A 63 14.49 -12.05 5.73
CA ILE A 63 15.83 -12.63 5.92
C ILE A 63 16.75 -12.25 4.76
N ILE A 64 16.27 -12.41 3.53
CA ILE A 64 17.00 -12.05 2.31
C ILE A 64 17.26 -10.54 2.27
N GLY A 65 16.27 -9.72 2.61
CA GLY A 65 16.38 -8.26 2.61
C GLY A 65 17.40 -7.71 3.62
N VAL A 66 17.63 -8.41 4.74
CA VAL A 66 18.71 -8.06 5.67
C VAL A 66 20.09 -8.46 5.11
N GLY A 67 20.16 -9.56 4.36
CA GLY A 67 21.40 -10.03 3.74
C GLY A 67 21.85 -9.21 2.53
N LEU A 68 20.92 -8.77 1.69
CA LEU A 68 21.19 -7.97 0.51
C LEU A 68 21.48 -6.50 0.88
N GLY A 69 22.71 -6.05 0.63
CA GLY A 69 23.10 -4.66 0.84
C GLY A 69 24.40 -4.30 0.11
N ALA A 70 24.74 -3.01 0.08
CA ALA A 70 25.92 -2.50 -0.61
C ALA A 70 27.25 -3.11 -0.15
N VAL A 71 27.28 -3.71 1.04
CA VAL A 71 28.41 -4.50 1.54
C VAL A 71 27.98 -5.96 1.67
N GLN A 72 28.73 -6.85 1.02
CA GLN A 72 28.52 -8.29 1.12
C GLN A 72 28.98 -8.77 2.50
N ILE A 73 28.00 -9.06 3.37
CA ILE A 73 28.26 -9.62 4.70
C ILE A 73 28.03 -11.13 4.59
N PRO A 74 28.98 -11.99 4.99
CA PRO A 74 28.80 -13.43 4.93
C PRO A 74 27.61 -13.86 5.80
N ALA A 75 26.81 -14.80 5.27
CA ALA A 75 25.55 -15.23 5.88
C ALA A 75 25.71 -15.77 7.32
N THR A 76 26.89 -16.30 7.65
CA THR A 76 27.26 -16.77 8.99
C THR A 76 27.23 -15.67 10.03
N ASP A 77 27.62 -14.45 9.68
CA ASP A 77 27.69 -13.33 10.63
C ASP A 77 26.32 -12.66 10.81
N ILE A 78 25.44 -12.77 9.83
CA ILE A 78 24.03 -12.34 9.93
C ILE A 78 23.29 -13.20 10.96
N ILE A 79 23.43 -14.52 10.86
CA ILE A 79 22.78 -15.46 11.79
C ILE A 79 23.32 -15.28 13.21
N LYS A 80 24.65 -15.14 13.38
CA LYS A 80 25.26 -14.85 14.69
C LYS A 80 24.79 -13.52 15.27
N SER A 81 24.68 -12.47 14.44
CA SER A 81 24.20 -11.14 14.87
C SER A 81 22.74 -11.17 15.33
N ILE A 82 21.88 -11.93 14.63
CA ILE A 82 20.47 -12.10 14.99
C ILE A 82 20.33 -12.92 16.28
N ILE A 83 21.10 -14.00 16.44
CA ILE A 83 21.10 -14.84 17.64
C ILE A 83 21.62 -14.07 18.86
N ASN A 84 22.70 -13.28 18.73
CA ASN A 84 23.22 -12.47 19.83
C ASN A 84 22.22 -11.39 20.27
N TYR A 85 21.48 -10.81 19.33
CA TYR A 85 20.42 -9.84 19.62
C TYR A 85 19.23 -10.48 20.37
N LEU A 86 18.76 -11.64 19.89
CA LEU A 86 17.68 -12.41 20.55
C LEU A 86 18.07 -12.93 21.93
N ARG A 87 19.35 -13.24 22.16
CA ARG A 87 19.87 -13.68 23.46
C ARG A 87 20.13 -12.55 24.46
N GLY A 88 19.85 -11.29 24.10
CA GLY A 88 19.96 -10.15 25.01
C GLY A 88 21.39 -9.73 25.38
N PHE A 89 22.41 -10.26 24.69
CA PHE A 89 23.79 -9.85 24.91
C PHE A 89 24.02 -8.45 24.33
N ARG A 90 23.84 -7.43 25.17
CA ARG A 90 24.16 -6.02 24.92
C ARG A 90 25.66 -5.71 25.15
N GLY A 91 26.55 -6.62 24.78
CA GLY A 91 27.98 -6.39 24.86
C GLY A 91 28.47 -5.60 23.65
N ALA A 92 28.66 -4.29 23.81
CA ALA A 92 29.21 -3.40 22.79
C ALA A 92 30.65 -3.79 22.36
N ASP A 93 31.38 -4.54 23.19
CA ASP A 93 32.79 -4.90 22.99
C ASP A 93 33.05 -6.06 22.01
N GLN A 94 32.02 -6.82 21.60
CA GLN A 94 32.17 -7.90 20.60
C GLN A 94 31.36 -7.68 19.32
N ALA A 95 30.69 -6.53 19.21
CA ALA A 95 29.91 -6.18 18.03
C ALA A 95 30.84 -5.63 16.95
N GLY A 96 31.31 -6.49 16.05
CA GLY A 96 32.06 -6.04 14.87
C GLY A 96 31.26 -4.98 14.07
N PRO A 97 31.92 -4.15 13.25
CA PRO A 97 31.29 -3.05 12.49
C PRO A 97 30.06 -3.47 11.66
N TRP A 98 30.01 -4.75 11.30
CA TRP A 98 28.89 -5.39 10.61
C TRP A 98 27.58 -5.41 11.42
N GLN A 99 27.64 -5.59 12.74
CA GLN A 99 26.46 -5.68 13.60
C GLN A 99 25.72 -4.34 13.69
N THR A 100 26.47 -3.23 13.81
CA THR A 100 25.90 -1.88 13.84
C THR A 100 25.18 -1.53 12.54
N ILE A 101 25.77 -1.88 11.39
CA ILE A 101 25.17 -1.63 10.07
C ILE A 101 23.86 -2.43 9.90
N ILE A 102 23.87 -3.71 10.30
CA ILE A 102 22.67 -4.56 10.21
C ILE A 102 21.56 -4.00 11.10
N MET A 103 21.87 -3.66 12.36
CA MET A 103 20.86 -3.25 13.34
C MET A 103 20.37 -1.82 13.17
N GLN A 104 21.24 -0.87 12.81
CA GLN A 104 20.86 0.54 12.73
C GLN A 104 20.38 0.98 11.34
N ILE A 105 20.75 0.26 10.27
CA ILE A 105 20.44 0.70 8.90
C ILE A 105 19.52 -0.31 8.19
N ARG A 106 19.87 -1.61 8.20
CA ARG A 106 19.14 -2.61 7.40
C ARG A 106 17.84 -3.04 8.04
N LEU A 107 17.89 -3.44 9.30
CA LEU A 107 16.73 -3.92 10.05
C LEU A 107 15.58 -2.89 10.11
N PRO A 108 15.81 -1.60 10.45
CA PRO A 108 14.72 -0.62 10.42
C PRO A 108 14.14 -0.44 9.02
N ARG A 109 14.97 -0.47 7.96
CA ARG A 109 14.49 -0.33 6.58
C ARG A 109 13.61 -1.48 6.12
N VAL A 110 13.98 -2.72 6.45
CA VAL A 110 13.19 -3.92 6.11
C VAL A 110 11.85 -3.93 6.85
N ILE A 111 11.84 -3.55 8.13
CA ILE A 111 10.62 -3.42 8.92
C ILE A 111 9.70 -2.34 8.33
N LEU A 112 10.25 -1.16 8.02
CA LEU A 112 9.47 -0.08 7.40
C LEU A 112 8.89 -0.50 6.05
N ALA A 113 9.64 -1.24 5.21
CA ALA A 113 9.13 -1.76 3.94
C ALA A 113 7.99 -2.76 4.14
N ALA A 114 8.09 -3.66 5.12
CA ALA A 114 7.03 -4.60 5.46
C ALA A 114 5.76 -3.88 5.95
N MET A 115 5.93 -2.89 6.84
CA MET A 115 4.81 -2.07 7.33
C MET A 115 4.15 -1.29 6.20
N ALA A 116 4.93 -0.59 5.36
CA ALA A 116 4.41 0.15 4.22
C ALA A 116 3.67 -0.76 3.22
N GLY A 117 4.25 -1.92 2.89
CA GLY A 117 3.61 -2.92 2.03
C GLY A 117 2.28 -3.42 2.58
N SER A 118 2.21 -3.72 3.88
CA SER A 118 0.95 -4.13 4.53
C SER A 118 -0.12 -3.03 4.50
N ALA A 119 0.27 -1.77 4.69
CA ALA A 119 -0.64 -0.64 4.64
C ALA A 119 -1.21 -0.44 3.23
N LEU A 120 -0.36 -0.51 2.19
CA LEU A 120 -0.77 -0.42 0.78
C LEU A 120 -1.67 -1.58 0.36
N ALA A 121 -1.35 -2.81 0.76
CA ALA A 121 -2.18 -3.98 0.46
C ALA A 121 -3.58 -3.86 1.10
N THR A 122 -3.64 -3.47 2.37
CA THR A 122 -4.91 -3.29 3.10
C THR A 122 -5.73 -2.15 2.51
N GLY A 123 -5.08 -1.02 2.20
CA GLY A 123 -5.71 0.11 1.52
C GLY A 123 -6.29 -0.30 0.15
N GLY A 124 -5.51 -1.00 -0.66
CA GLY A 124 -5.94 -1.48 -1.99
C GLY A 124 -7.19 -2.36 -1.92
N VAL A 125 -7.22 -3.35 -1.01
CA VAL A 125 -8.40 -4.22 -0.82
C VAL A 125 -9.63 -3.43 -0.35
N CYS A 126 -9.44 -2.47 0.57
CA CYS A 126 -10.52 -1.59 1.03
C CYS A 126 -11.10 -0.74 -0.12
N PHE A 127 -10.24 -0.13 -0.95
CA PHE A 127 -10.68 0.66 -2.09
C PHE A 127 -11.37 -0.19 -3.15
N GLN A 128 -10.83 -1.35 -3.48
CA GLN A 128 -11.45 -2.30 -4.42
C GLN A 128 -12.84 -2.75 -3.93
N ALA A 129 -13.02 -2.94 -2.62
CA ALA A 129 -14.31 -3.30 -2.02
C ALA A 129 -15.33 -2.15 -2.05
N VAL A 130 -14.90 -0.92 -1.72
CA VAL A 130 -15.76 0.29 -1.73
C VAL A 130 -16.21 0.63 -3.15
N LEU A 131 -15.26 0.61 -4.09
CA LEU A 131 -15.50 0.98 -5.48
C LEU A 131 -16.11 -0.16 -6.30
N ARG A 132 -16.13 -1.38 -5.75
CA ARG A 132 -16.56 -2.61 -6.43
C ARG A 132 -15.88 -2.77 -7.80
N ASN A 133 -14.62 -2.34 -7.88
CA ASN A 133 -13.83 -2.33 -9.10
C ASN A 133 -12.45 -2.93 -8.79
N PRO A 134 -12.13 -4.13 -9.32
CA PRO A 134 -10.83 -4.77 -9.07
C PRO A 134 -9.65 -4.03 -9.71
N LEU A 135 -9.91 -3.07 -10.61
CA LEU A 135 -8.90 -2.20 -11.22
C LEU A 135 -8.67 -0.89 -10.45
N ALA A 136 -9.41 -0.68 -9.34
CA ALA A 136 -9.27 0.54 -8.57
C ALA A 136 -8.00 0.51 -7.71
N ASP A 137 -7.29 1.63 -7.73
CA ASP A 137 -6.05 1.84 -7.01
C ASP A 137 -6.22 2.95 -5.93
N PRO A 138 -5.67 2.78 -4.72
CA PRO A 138 -5.84 3.71 -3.61
C PRO A 138 -5.21 5.09 -3.85
N PHE A 139 -4.30 5.26 -4.81
CA PHE A 139 -3.62 6.52 -5.09
C PHE A 139 -4.48 7.51 -5.90
N VAL A 140 -5.61 7.07 -6.47
CA VAL A 140 -6.46 7.87 -7.38
C VAL A 140 -7.20 9.03 -6.69
N ILE A 141 -7.35 9.00 -5.36
CA ILE A 141 -8.08 10.04 -4.59
C ILE A 141 -7.21 11.25 -4.18
N GLY A 142 -6.01 11.41 -4.76
CA GLY A 142 -5.16 12.60 -4.54
C GLY A 142 -4.33 12.60 -3.26
N VAL A 143 -4.37 11.51 -2.48
CA VAL A 143 -3.54 11.32 -1.28
C VAL A 143 -2.05 11.45 -1.62
N SER A 144 -1.59 10.82 -2.71
CA SER A 144 -0.19 10.83 -3.11
C SER A 144 0.29 12.22 -3.55
N ALA A 145 -0.53 12.93 -4.32
CA ALA A 145 -0.20 14.28 -4.78
C ALA A 145 -0.14 15.27 -3.60
N GLY A 146 -1.07 15.16 -2.64
CA GLY A 146 -1.05 15.93 -1.40
C GLY A 146 0.16 15.61 -0.52
N ALA A 147 0.50 14.33 -0.37
CA ALA A 147 1.69 13.89 0.36
C ALA A 147 2.98 14.45 -0.25
N GLY A 148 3.06 14.46 -1.59
CA GLY A 148 4.19 15.01 -2.35
C GLY A 148 4.33 16.52 -2.18
N LEU A 149 3.23 17.26 -2.31
CA LEU A 149 3.22 18.71 -2.08
C LEU A 149 3.58 19.05 -0.62
N GLY A 150 3.04 18.31 0.34
CA GLY A 150 3.40 18.47 1.76
C GLY A 150 4.88 18.20 2.02
N ALA A 151 5.45 17.15 1.42
CA ALA A 151 6.88 16.87 1.51
C ALA A 151 7.74 17.98 0.88
N ALA A 152 7.35 18.49 -0.30
CA ALA A 152 8.04 19.59 -0.97
C ALA A 152 8.01 20.89 -0.13
N LEU A 153 6.87 21.20 0.49
CA LEU A 153 6.76 22.31 1.44
C LEU A 153 7.64 22.09 2.67
N GLY A 154 7.65 20.89 3.25
CA GLY A 154 8.51 20.54 4.38
C GLY A 154 9.99 20.72 4.06
N ILE A 155 10.41 20.35 2.84
CA ILE A 155 11.78 20.58 2.35
C ILE A 155 12.06 22.08 2.18
N ALA A 156 11.16 22.84 1.55
CA ALA A 156 11.32 24.28 1.39
C ALA A 156 11.42 25.03 2.74
N LEU A 157 10.64 24.61 3.74
CA LEU A 157 10.66 25.16 5.09
C LEU A 157 11.88 24.71 5.92
N SER A 158 12.50 23.58 5.57
CA SER A 158 13.65 23.04 6.32
C SER A 158 14.87 23.96 6.28
N GLU A 159 15.03 24.75 5.21
CA GLU A 159 16.12 25.73 5.09
C GLU A 159 15.99 26.87 6.11
N TRP A 160 14.76 27.23 6.48
CA TRP A 160 14.49 28.26 7.49
C TRP A 160 14.56 27.72 8.93
N LEU A 161 14.19 26.45 9.14
CA LEU A 161 14.13 25.82 10.48
C LEU A 161 15.43 25.12 10.92
N GLY A 162 16.37 24.88 10.01
CA GLY A 162 17.62 24.16 10.29
C GLY A 162 17.41 22.65 10.48
N SER A 163 18.24 22.01 11.31
CA SER A 163 18.28 20.54 11.47
C SER A 163 16.96 19.90 11.96
N THR A 164 16.06 20.67 12.55
CA THR A 164 14.71 20.22 12.93
C THR A 164 13.82 19.95 11.72
N GLY A 165 14.06 20.61 10.57
CA GLY A 165 13.24 20.46 9.36
C GLY A 165 13.16 19.02 8.85
N ILE A 166 14.25 18.25 8.97
CA ILE A 166 14.30 16.85 8.53
C ILE A 166 13.37 15.96 9.38
N ALA A 167 13.26 16.23 10.68
CA ALA A 167 12.37 15.46 11.56
C ALA A 167 10.89 15.78 11.32
N LEU A 168 10.57 16.99 10.83
CA LEU A 168 9.19 17.39 10.53
C LEU A 168 8.71 16.95 9.14
N LEU A 169 9.59 16.51 8.22
CA LEU A 169 9.22 16.07 6.86
C LEU A 169 8.03 15.07 6.83
N PRO A 170 8.02 13.99 7.63
CA PRO A 170 6.91 13.03 7.65
C PRO A 170 5.59 13.68 8.10
N VAL A 171 5.65 14.64 9.02
CA VAL A 171 4.47 15.36 9.53
C VAL A 171 3.89 16.25 8.44
N PHE A 172 4.72 17.01 7.72
CA PHE A 172 4.25 17.83 6.61
C PHE A 172 3.67 17.01 5.47
N SER A 173 4.30 15.87 5.11
CA SER A 173 3.76 14.97 4.10
C SER A 173 2.42 14.35 4.52
N PHE A 174 2.30 13.94 5.79
CA PHE A 174 1.05 13.41 6.34
C PHE A 174 -0.07 14.47 6.35
N LEU A 175 0.21 15.70 6.78
CA LEU A 175 -0.75 16.80 6.77
C LEU A 175 -1.19 17.16 5.34
N GLY A 176 -0.25 17.21 4.39
CA GLY A 176 -0.57 17.44 2.98
C GLY A 176 -1.49 16.37 2.40
N ALA A 177 -1.24 15.10 2.73
CA ALA A 177 -2.09 13.97 2.34
C ALA A 177 -3.51 14.08 2.93
N LEU A 178 -3.61 14.45 4.21
CA LEU A 178 -4.87 14.58 4.93
C LEU A 178 -5.71 15.74 4.38
N LEU A 179 -5.09 16.90 4.13
CA LEU A 179 -5.72 18.06 3.52
C LEU A 179 -6.22 17.76 2.11
N ALA A 180 -5.43 17.09 1.27
CA ALA A 180 -5.84 16.69 -0.07
C ALA A 180 -7.04 15.75 -0.04
N THR A 181 -7.02 14.75 0.86
CA THR A 181 -8.13 13.80 1.02
C THR A 181 -9.40 14.50 1.50
N ALA A 182 -9.29 15.41 2.47
CA ALA A 182 -10.40 16.20 2.98
C ALA A 182 -11.01 17.10 1.88
N LEU A 183 -10.16 17.70 1.04
CA LEU A 183 -10.59 18.52 -0.09
C LEU A 183 -11.36 17.70 -1.12
N VAL A 184 -10.84 16.53 -1.53
CA VAL A 184 -11.52 15.63 -2.48
C VAL A 184 -12.84 15.13 -1.93
N TYR A 185 -12.87 14.74 -0.64
CA TYR A 185 -14.10 14.32 0.02
C TYR A 185 -15.15 15.44 0.08
N GLY A 186 -14.73 16.67 0.42
CA GLY A 186 -15.59 17.84 0.45
C GLY A 186 -16.20 18.18 -0.92
N LEU A 187 -15.39 18.13 -1.98
CA LEU A 187 -15.84 18.37 -3.36
C LEU A 187 -16.79 17.28 -3.88
N SER A 188 -16.60 16.04 -3.42
CA SER A 188 -17.45 14.92 -3.81
C SER A 188 -18.80 14.89 -3.09
N LEU A 189 -18.98 15.68 -2.03
CA LEU A 189 -20.18 15.65 -1.19
C LEU A 189 -21.28 16.52 -1.80
N LYS A 190 -22.37 15.90 -2.27
CA LYS A 190 -23.58 16.62 -2.74
C LYS A 190 -24.83 16.00 -2.11
N ASN A 191 -25.68 16.81 -1.47
CA ASN A 191 -26.89 16.32 -0.79
C ASN A 191 -26.62 15.18 0.24
N ARG A 192 -25.49 15.25 0.97
CA ARG A 192 -25.02 14.21 1.90
C ARG A 192 -24.83 12.81 1.29
N ARG A 193 -24.77 12.69 -0.04
CA ARG A 193 -24.46 11.44 -0.74
C ARG A 193 -23.13 11.58 -1.47
N VAL A 194 -22.26 10.60 -1.29
CA VAL A 194 -20.99 10.49 -2.02
C VAL A 194 -21.25 9.62 -3.25
N ASP A 195 -21.05 10.20 -4.43
CA ASP A 195 -21.12 9.48 -5.69
C ASP A 195 -19.70 9.08 -6.12
N VAL A 196 -19.49 7.80 -6.41
CA VAL A 196 -18.18 7.25 -6.78
C VAL A 196 -17.60 7.94 -8.02
N GLY A 197 -18.42 8.26 -9.02
CA GLY A 197 -17.97 8.92 -10.24
C GLY A 197 -17.45 10.34 -9.95
N ARG A 198 -18.13 11.07 -9.06
CA ARG A 198 -17.69 12.41 -8.64
C ARG A 198 -16.42 12.37 -7.80
N LEU A 199 -16.29 11.37 -6.93
CA LEU A 199 -15.11 11.19 -6.10
C LEU A 199 -13.86 10.97 -6.97
N LEU A 200 -13.98 10.15 -8.02
CA LEU A 200 -12.89 9.90 -8.96
C LEU A 200 -12.54 11.15 -9.79
N LEU A 201 -13.55 11.86 -10.31
CA LEU A 201 -13.33 13.06 -11.12
C LEU A 201 -12.71 14.20 -10.30
N ALA A 202 -13.19 14.40 -9.07
CA ALA A 202 -12.62 15.35 -8.11
C ALA A 202 -11.20 14.96 -7.71
N GLY A 203 -10.94 13.67 -7.47
CA GLY A 203 -9.62 13.14 -7.15
C GLY A 203 -8.58 13.46 -8.23
N VAL A 204 -8.90 13.20 -9.50
CA VAL A 204 -8.01 13.52 -10.64
C VAL A 204 -7.80 15.03 -10.78
N ALA A 205 -8.86 15.83 -10.67
CA ALA A 205 -8.76 17.29 -10.77
C ALA A 205 -7.86 17.88 -9.67
N VAL A 206 -8.07 17.47 -8.41
CA VAL A 206 -7.27 17.92 -7.26
C VAL A 206 -5.83 17.42 -7.38
N SER A 207 -5.62 16.18 -7.82
CA SER A 207 -4.27 15.63 -8.02
C SER A 207 -3.46 16.44 -9.03
N SER A 208 -4.06 16.78 -10.17
CA SER A 208 -3.42 17.62 -11.18
C SER A 208 -3.12 19.02 -10.66
N PHE A 209 -4.05 19.62 -9.90
CA PHE A 209 -3.84 20.93 -9.29
C PHE A 209 -2.69 20.93 -8.26
N LEU A 210 -2.67 19.94 -7.35
CA LEU A 210 -1.61 19.79 -6.35
C LEU A 210 -0.25 19.50 -7.00
N THR A 211 -0.24 18.71 -8.07
CA THR A 211 0.99 18.44 -8.84
C THR A 211 1.51 19.71 -9.52
N ALA A 212 0.62 20.55 -10.07
CA ALA A 212 1.02 21.84 -10.63
C ALA A 212 1.63 22.78 -9.57
N LEU A 213 1.03 22.84 -8.38
CA LEU A 213 1.58 23.59 -7.24
C LEU A 213 2.95 23.04 -6.80
N MET A 214 3.09 21.71 -6.72
CA MET A 214 4.36 21.06 -6.39
C MET A 214 5.44 21.42 -7.42
N SER A 215 5.13 21.37 -8.72
CA SER A 215 6.05 21.77 -9.79
C SER A 215 6.44 23.24 -9.71
N MET A 216 5.48 24.14 -9.45
CA MET A 216 5.75 25.57 -9.27
C MET A 216 6.70 25.81 -8.08
N LEU A 217 6.49 25.09 -6.96
CA LEU A 217 7.35 25.19 -5.78
C LEU A 217 8.77 24.69 -6.07
N ILE A 218 8.91 23.57 -6.79
CA ILE A 218 10.21 23.01 -7.16
C ILE A 218 10.98 23.95 -8.09
N VAL A 219 10.31 24.60 -9.05
CA VAL A 219 10.96 25.52 -10.00
C VAL A 219 11.38 26.83 -9.32
N TRP A 220 10.59 27.31 -8.36
CA TRP A 220 10.87 28.57 -7.67
C TRP A 220 11.89 28.42 -6.52
N ARG A 221 12.25 27.19 -6.17
CA ARG A 221 13.26 26.84 -5.16
C ARG A 221 14.62 26.62 -5.79
#